data_AF-A0A962ZB19-F1
#
_entry.id   AF-A0A962ZB19-F1
#
_cell.length_a   1.000
_cell.length_b   1.000
_cell.length_c   1.000
_cell.angle_alpha   90.00
_cell.angle_beta   90.00
_cell.angle_gamma   90.00
#
_symmetry.space_group_name_H-M   'P 1'
#
loop_
_entity.id
_entity.type
_entity.pdbx_description
1 polymer ?
#
loop_
_entity_poly.entity_id
_entity_poly.type
_entity_poly.pdbx_seq_one_letter_code
_entity_poly.pdbx_strand_id
1 'polypeptide(L)' 'MKDFIIIGGGSAGCVLANRLSEDPDNRVLLLEAGPTDHDPYIHMPVGFSKMTAGPLQWGYRTAPQKHCRNREIPFAQA' A
#
# COMPACT_ATOMS: atom_id res chain seq x y z
N MET A 1 -27.23 -10.41 1.73
CA MET A 1 -26.42 -9.54 2.60
C MET A 1 -25.16 -10.26 3.04
N LYS A 2 -23.99 -9.74 2.66
CA LYS A 2 -22.68 -10.24 3.10
C LYS A 2 -21.84 -9.07 3.60
N ASP A 3 -21.09 -9.30 4.65
CA ASP A 3 -20.16 -8.33 5.20
C ASP A 3 -18.72 -8.71 4.83
N PHE A 4 -17.96 -7.75 4.32
CA PHE A 4 -16.56 -7.91 3.95
C PHE A 4 -15.70 -6.89 4.70
N ILE A 5 -14.62 -7.38 5.31
CA ILE A 5 -13.59 -6.54 5.91
C ILE A 5 -12.31 -6.76 5.09
N ILE A 6 -11.83 -5.69 4.46
CA ILE A 6 -10.61 -5.68 3.65
C ILE A 6 -9.55 -4.91 4.45
N ILE A 7 -8.41 -5.55 4.70
CA ILE A 7 -7.27 -4.95 5.40
C ILE A 7 -6.20 -4.61 4.38
N GLY A 8 -5.95 -3.31 4.19
CA GLY A 8 -5.03 -2.75 3.21
C GLY A 8 -5.74 -2.25 1.95
N GLY A 9 -5.70 -0.94 1.72
CA GLY A 9 -6.09 -0.19 0.53
C GLY A 9 -4.98 -0.10 -0.53
N GLY A 10 -4.15 -1.15 -0.65
CA GLY A 10 -3.23 -1.29 -1.78
C GLY A 10 -3.95 -1.63 -3.09
N SER A 11 -3.19 -1.91 -4.16
CA SER A 11 -3.76 -2.16 -5.50
C SER A 11 -4.85 -3.24 -5.52
N ALA A 12 -4.65 -4.35 -4.79
CA ALA A 12 -5.65 -5.41 -4.69
C ALA A 12 -6.86 -5.01 -3.82
N GLY A 13 -6.60 -4.35 -2.69
CA GLY A 13 -7.64 -3.93 -1.74
C GLY A 13 -8.62 -2.94 -2.34
N CYS A 14 -8.12 -1.92 -3.06
CA CYS A 14 -8.96 -0.95 -3.76
C CYS A 14 -9.81 -1.60 -4.85
N VAL A 15 -9.27 -2.55 -5.62
CA VAL A 15 -10.03 -3.28 -6.64
C VAL A 15 -11.12 -4.14 -5.99
N LEU A 16 -10.79 -4.89 -4.94
CA LEU A 16 -11.77 -5.71 -4.22
C LEU A 16 -12.87 -4.85 -3.59
N ALA A 17 -12.51 -3.75 -2.93
CA ALA A 17 -13.46 -2.84 -2.31
C ALA A 17 -14.45 -2.29 -3.34
N ASN A 18 -13.93 -1.78 -4.47
CA ASN A 18 -14.74 -1.28 -5.57
C ASN A 18 -15.73 -2.35 -6.07
N ARG A 19 -15.22 -3.52 -6.48
CA ARG A 19 -16.03 -4.60 -7.07
C ARG A 19 -17.07 -5.19 -6.13
N LEU A 20 -16.72 -5.39 -4.86
CA LEU A 20 -17.66 -5.94 -3.88
C LEU A 20 -18.77 -4.93 -3.53
N SER A 21 -18.45 -3.64 -3.53
CA SER A 21 -19.40 -2.56 -3.24
C SER A 21 -20.33 -2.22 -4.41
N GLU A 22 -20.07 -2.71 -5.63
CA GLU A 22 -20.99 -2.57 -6.78
C GLU A 22 -22.34 -3.26 -6.53
N ASP A 23 -22.36 -4.32 -5.73
CA ASP A 23 -23.59 -5.00 -5.30
C ASP A 23 -24.12 -4.35 -4.01
N PRO A 24 -25.32 -3.72 -4.04
CA PRO A 24 -25.87 -3.00 -2.90
C PRO A 24 -26.25 -3.90 -1.71
N ASP A 25 -26.34 -5.23 -1.91
CA ASP A 25 -26.57 -6.17 -0.81
C ASP A 25 -25.30 -6.43 0.02
N ASN A 26 -24.13 -5.99 -0.44
CA ASN A 26 -22.87 -6.13 0.28
C ASN A 26 -22.58 -4.91 1.15
N ARG A 27 -22.01 -5.16 2.34
CA ARG A 27 -21.42 -4.13 3.19
C ARG A 27 -19.92 -4.33 3.22
N VAL A 28 -19.16 -3.31 2.83
CA VAL A 28 -17.71 -3.38 2.69
C VAL A 28 -17.07 -2.36 3.62
N LEU A 29 -16.17 -2.83 4.48
CA LEU A 29 -15.28 -2.00 5.29
C LEU A 29 -13.85 -2.17 4.78
N LEU A 30 -13.22 -1.08 4.35
CA LEU A 30 -11.80 -1.03 4.00
C LEU A 30 -11.03 -0.32 5.12
N LEU A 31 -10.03 -1.00 5.68
CA LEU A 31 -9.11 -0.43 6.66
C LEU A 31 -7.74 -0.25 6.01
N GLU A 32 -7.27 0.99 5.92
CA GLU A 32 -5.95 1.34 5.39
C GLU A 32 -5.15 2.05 6.50
N ALA A 33 -3.87 1.68 6.63
CA ALA A 33 -2.99 2.24 7.67
C ALA A 33 -2.45 3.62 7.26
N GLY A 34 -2.21 3.83 5.97
CA GLY A 34 -1.76 5.09 5.40
C GLY A 34 -2.84 6.17 5.40
N PRO A 35 -2.44 7.45 5.28
CA PRO A 35 -3.37 8.55 5.10
C PRO A 35 -3.97 8.52 3.68
N THR A 36 -4.99 9.34 3.45
CA THR A 36 -5.46 9.66 2.09
C THR A 36 -4.31 10.21 1.24
N ASP A 37 -4.33 9.88 -0.05
CA ASP A 37 -3.29 10.14 -1.05
C ASP A 37 -3.19 11.61 -1.49
N HIS A 38 -2.98 12.54 -0.55
CA HIS A 38 -2.92 13.98 -0.85
C HIS A 38 -1.52 14.50 -1.22
N ASP A 39 -0.46 13.68 -1.08
CA ASP A 39 0.90 14.12 -1.44
C ASP A 39 1.02 14.33 -2.96
N PRO A 40 1.42 15.52 -3.45
CA PRO A 40 1.54 15.80 -4.88
C PRO A 40 2.50 14.86 -5.62
N TYR A 41 3.48 14.26 -4.94
CA TYR A 41 4.40 13.31 -5.54
C TYR A 41 3.74 11.97 -5.90
N ILE A 42 2.60 11.63 -5.29
CA ILE A 42 1.81 10.43 -5.67
C ILE A 42 1.20 10.62 -7.06
N HIS A 43 0.72 11.82 -7.36
CA HIS A 43 0.00 12.14 -8.61
C HIS A 43 0.91 12.56 -9.76
N MET A 44 2.20 12.75 -9.49
CA MET A 44 3.20 13.10 -10.50
C MET A 44 4.04 11.84 -10.85
N PRO A 45 4.00 11.32 -12.09
CA PRO A 45 4.74 10.09 -12.44
C PRO A 45 6.24 10.14 -12.13
N VAL A 46 6.89 11.29 -12.32
CA VAL A 46 8.32 11.48 -11.97
C VAL A 46 8.58 11.59 -10.45
N GLY A 47 7.52 11.79 -9.65
CA GLY A 47 7.53 11.90 -8.20
C GLY A 47 7.81 10.58 -7.47
N PHE A 48 7.69 9.42 -8.12
CA PHE A 48 7.90 8.10 -7.51
C PHE A 48 9.24 8.00 -6.75
N SER A 49 10.32 8.56 -7.31
CA SER A 49 11.64 8.51 -6.66
C SER A 49 11.65 9.13 -5.26
N LYS A 50 10.82 10.16 -5.01
CA LYS A 50 10.66 10.82 -3.71
C LYS A 50 9.83 10.01 -2.72
N MET A 51 9.05 9.03 -3.19
CA MET A 51 8.16 8.20 -2.39
C MET A 51 8.79 6.86 -1.96
N THR A 52 10.01 6.56 -2.40
CA THR A 52 10.72 5.31 -2.02
C THR A 52 11.31 5.34 -0.61
N ALA A 53 11.17 6.46 0.11
CA ALA A 53 11.55 6.66 1.49
C ALA A 53 10.63 7.69 2.15
N GLY A 54 10.64 7.78 3.49
CA GLY A 54 9.88 8.78 4.23
C GLY A 54 8.61 8.22 4.87
N PRO A 55 7.66 9.09 5.27
CA PRO A 55 6.54 8.73 6.14
C PRO A 55 5.45 7.90 5.45
N LEU A 56 5.45 7.83 4.12
CA LEU A 56 4.53 7.02 3.31
C LEU A 56 5.09 5.64 2.97
N GLN A 57 6.05 5.16 3.76
CA GLN A 57 6.66 3.83 3.61
C GLN A 57 6.66 3.12 4.97
N TRP A 58 6.49 1.81 4.95
CA TRP A 58 6.62 0.97 6.15
C TRP A 58 8.03 0.93 6.73
N GLY A 59 9.04 1.39 5.98
CA GLY A 59 10.43 1.45 6.44
C GLY A 59 11.10 0.08 6.56
N TYR A 60 10.59 -0.94 5.87
CA TYR A 60 11.17 -2.27 5.89
C TYR A 60 12.60 -2.30 5.34
N ARG A 61 13.38 -3.20 5.91
CA ARG A 61 14.71 -3.57 5.43
C ARG A 61 14.78 -5.08 5.31
N THR A 62 15.49 -5.56 4.29
CA THR A 62 15.78 -6.98 4.20
C THR A 62 16.72 -7.43 5.32
N ALA A 63 16.69 -8.71 5.66
CA ALA A 63 17.76 -9.32 6.47
C ALA A 63 19.12 -9.20 5.73
N PRO A 64 20.27 -9.31 6.42
CA PRO A 64 21.58 -9.29 5.78
C PRO A 64 21.70 -10.33 4.66
N GLN A 65 22.04 -9.85 3.46
CA GLN A 65 22.04 -10.68 2.26
C GLN A 65 23.41 -11.35 2.06
N LYS A 66 23.50 -12.67 2.31
CA LYS A 66 24.75 -13.47 2.18
C LYS A 66 25.46 -13.30 0.84
N HIS A 67 24.69 -13.17 -0.24
CA HIS A 67 25.19 -13.03 -1.62
C HIS A 67 25.37 -11.58 -2.05
N CYS A 68 25.24 -10.64 -1.11
CA CYS A 68 25.31 -9.21 -1.36
C CYS A 68 26.18 -8.52 -0.29
N ARG A 69 27.30 -9.16 0.09
CA ARG A 69 28.26 -8.66 1.10
C ARG A 69 27.58 -8.29 2.43
N ASN A 70 26.60 -9.09 2.86
CA ASN A 70 25.80 -8.88 4.08
C ASN A 70 25.10 -7.51 4.13
N ARG A 71 24.85 -6.87 2.99
CA ARG A 71 24.07 -5.63 2.96
C ARG A 71 22.63 -5.91 3.36
N GLU A 72 22.08 -5.00 4.15
CA GLU A 72 20.64 -4.82 4.31
C GLU A 72 20.16 -3.79 3.31
N ILE A 73 19.09 -4.11 2.59
CA ILE A 73 18.57 -3.29 1.50
C ILE A 73 17.22 -2.71 1.92
N PRO A 74 16.98 -1.41 1.74
CA PRO A 74 15.64 -0.85 1.89
C PRO A 74 14.64 -1.59 1.00
N PHE A 75 13.53 -2.04 1.58
CA PHE A 75 12.46 -2.69 0.85
C PHE A 75 11.27 -1.76 0.82
N ALA A 76 11.06 -1.13 -0.34
CA ALA A 76 9.98 -0.18 -0.53
C ALA A 76 8.63 -0.90 -0.46
N GLN A 77 7.80 -0.44 0.46
CA GLN A 77 6.43 -0.87 0.66
C GLN A 77 5.71 0.36 1.21
N ALA A 78 4.73 0.86 0.45
CA ALA A 78 3.80 1.87 0.93
C ALA A 78 2.93 1.30 2.03
#